data_AF-A0A840CYG4-F1
#
_entry.id   AF-A0A840CYG4-F1
#
_cell.length_a   1.000
_cell.length_b   1.000
_cell.length_c   1.000
_cell.angle_alpha   90.00
_cell.angle_beta   90.00
_cell.angle_gamma   90.00
#
_symmetry.space_group_name_H-M   'P 1'
#
loop_
_entity.id
_entity.type
_entity.pdbx_description
1 polymer ?
#
loop_
_entity_poly.entity_id
_entity_poly.type
_entity_poly.pdbx_seq_one_letter_code
_entity_poly.pdbx_strand_id
1 'polypeptide(L)'
;MKRTFLLSLFAVLLMFTFSACGSSSLVNKAKKLEIGMIKQDVVNIMGNGYTTLAARQTPEGALETIRYENIMEFPYIISFLDGKLVEWYIDEPKTQPPHHHRNGNPHP
;
A
#
# COMPACT_ATOMS: atom_id res chain seq x y z
N MET A 1 -11.30 -2.25 -49.94
CA MET A 1 -10.03 -2.28 -49.17
C MET A 1 -9.85 -1.10 -48.21
N LYS A 2 -10.28 0.13 -48.54
CA LYS A 2 -10.10 1.32 -47.65
C LYS A 2 -11.00 1.32 -46.40
N ARG A 3 -12.24 0.80 -46.50
CA ARG A 3 -13.23 0.78 -45.39
C ARG A 3 -12.91 -0.27 -44.31
N THR A 4 -12.41 -1.43 -44.70
CA THR A 4 -11.97 -2.49 -43.77
C THR A 4 -10.68 -2.10 -43.05
N PHE A 5 -9.79 -1.35 -43.72
CA PHE A 5 -8.59 -0.78 -43.11
C PHE A 5 -8.92 0.30 -42.07
N LEU A 6 -9.88 1.19 -42.37
CA LEU A 6 -10.38 2.19 -41.41
C LEU A 6 -11.05 1.55 -40.19
N LEU A 7 -11.83 0.47 -40.36
CA LEU A 7 -12.45 -0.26 -39.25
C LEU A 7 -11.41 -0.99 -38.38
N SER A 8 -10.37 -1.57 -38.99
CA SER A 8 -9.27 -2.21 -38.27
C SER A 8 -8.44 -1.20 -37.47
N LEU A 9 -8.15 -0.02 -38.04
CA LEU A 9 -7.43 1.06 -37.36
C LEU A 9 -8.24 1.60 -36.16
N PHE A 10 -9.56 1.73 -36.30
CA PHE A 10 -10.45 2.17 -35.22
C PHE A 10 -10.55 1.13 -34.10
N ALA A 11 -10.57 -0.16 -34.44
CA ALA A 11 -10.57 -1.25 -33.46
C ALA A 11 -9.26 -1.31 -32.65
N VAL A 12 -8.10 -1.07 -33.28
CA VAL A 12 -6.81 -0.98 -32.58
C VAL A 12 -6.79 0.26 -31.68
N LEU A 13 -7.29 1.41 -32.15
CA LEU A 13 -7.33 2.65 -31.36
C LEU A 13 -8.20 2.50 -30.09
N LEU A 14 -9.32 1.78 -30.17
CA LEU A 14 -10.20 1.50 -29.03
C LEU A 14 -9.59 0.56 -27.98
N MET A 15 -8.60 -0.27 -28.34
CA MET A 15 -7.88 -1.10 -27.36
C MET A 15 -6.89 -0.29 -26.50
N PHE A 16 -6.48 0.89 -26.94
CA PHE A 16 -5.53 1.75 -26.21
C PHE A 16 -6.18 2.70 -25.20
N THR A 17 -7.51 2.80 -25.13
CA THR A 17 -8.19 3.85 -24.35
C THR A 17 -8.49 3.51 -22.89
N PHE A 18 -8.05 2.36 -22.35
CA PHE A 18 -8.47 1.93 -21.00
C PHE A 18 -7.41 1.94 -19.89
N SER A 19 -6.27 2.63 -20.09
CA SER A 19 -5.26 2.77 -19.03
C SER A 19 -5.25 4.16 -18.40
N ALA A 20 -6.42 4.79 -18.22
CA ALA A 20 -6.56 5.91 -17.30
C ALA A 20 -6.64 5.36 -15.87
N CYS A 21 -5.51 4.93 -15.32
CA CYS A 21 -5.42 4.60 -13.90
C CYS A 21 -5.58 5.91 -13.12
N GLY A 22 -6.81 6.19 -12.68
CA GLY A 22 -7.13 7.37 -11.89
C GLY A 22 -6.20 7.44 -10.68
N SER A 23 -5.33 8.44 -10.67
CA SER A 23 -4.38 8.71 -9.59
C SER A 23 -5.13 9.19 -8.35
N SER A 24 -5.82 8.25 -7.70
CA SER A 24 -6.47 8.46 -6.40
C SER A 24 -5.38 8.44 -5.34
N SER A 25 -5.34 9.44 -4.45
CA SER A 25 -4.33 9.49 -3.39
C SER A 25 -4.35 8.21 -2.54
N LEU A 26 -3.16 7.77 -2.10
CA LEU A 26 -3.03 6.59 -1.23
C LEU A 26 -3.85 6.74 0.05
N VAL A 27 -3.96 7.96 0.58
CA VAL A 27 -4.81 8.29 1.73
C VAL A 27 -6.26 7.88 1.50
N ASN A 28 -6.85 8.22 0.35
CA ASN A 28 -8.23 7.88 0.05
C ASN A 28 -8.43 6.39 -0.25
N LYS A 29 -7.39 5.70 -0.71
CA LYS A 29 -7.39 4.26 -0.93
C LYS A 29 -7.31 3.49 0.39
N ALA A 30 -6.40 3.88 1.28
CA ALA A 30 -6.20 3.26 2.59
C ALA A 30 -7.47 3.29 3.45
N LYS A 31 -8.28 4.36 3.35
CA LYS A 31 -9.59 4.46 4.02
C LYS A 31 -10.60 3.38 3.65
N LYS A 32 -10.37 2.66 2.54
CA LYS A 32 -11.24 1.57 2.08
C LYS A 32 -10.77 0.20 2.55
N LEU A 33 -9.65 0.12 3.27
CA LEU A 33 -9.10 -1.13 3.75
C LEU A 33 -9.81 -1.57 5.04
N GLU A 34 -10.24 -2.83 5.07
CA GLU A 34 -10.87 -3.44 6.22
C GLU A 34 -10.13 -4.71 6.63
N ILE A 35 -9.98 -4.92 7.93
CA ILE A 35 -9.37 -6.14 8.48
C ILE A 35 -10.13 -7.36 7.95
N GLY A 36 -9.39 -8.39 7.55
CA GLY A 36 -9.91 -9.63 6.97
C GLY A 36 -9.97 -9.64 5.44
N MET A 37 -9.82 -8.50 4.76
CA MET A 37 -9.73 -8.44 3.29
C MET A 37 -8.60 -9.34 2.76
N ILE A 38 -8.83 -10.04 1.65
CA ILE A 38 -7.78 -10.83 1.01
C ILE A 38 -6.77 -9.91 0.33
N LYS A 39 -5.50 -10.36 0.24
CA LYS A 39 -4.40 -9.59 -0.36
C LYS A 39 -4.74 -9.05 -1.74
N GLN A 40 -5.41 -9.84 -2.57
CA GLN A 40 -5.79 -9.40 -3.92
C GLN A 40 -6.71 -8.17 -3.90
N ASP A 41 -7.68 -8.11 -2.99
CA ASP A 41 -8.59 -6.96 -2.87
C ASP A 41 -7.87 -5.73 -2.35
N VAL A 42 -6.98 -5.92 -1.37
CA VAL A 42 -6.13 -4.83 -0.85
C VAL A 42 -5.23 -4.26 -1.96
N VAL A 43 -4.62 -5.11 -2.77
CA VAL A 43 -3.79 -4.70 -3.91
C VAL A 43 -4.63 -4.04 -5.00
N ASN A 44 -5.86 -4.51 -5.25
CA ASN A 44 -6.79 -3.84 -6.18
C ASN A 44 -7.15 -2.42 -5.72
N ILE A 45 -7.28 -2.20 -4.41
CA ILE A 45 -7.59 -0.89 -3.82
C ILE A 45 -6.35 0.02 -3.83
N MET A 46 -5.23 -0.47 -3.32
CA MET A 46 -4.01 0.33 -3.09
C MET A 46 -3.20 0.52 -4.38
N GLY A 47 -3.14 -0.51 -5.22
CA GLY A 47 -2.38 -0.58 -6.47
C GLY A 47 -1.26 -1.63 -6.39
N ASN A 48 -0.60 -1.90 -7.52
CA ASN A 48 0.47 -2.91 -7.59
C ASN A 48 1.87 -2.39 -7.19
N GLY A 49 2.00 -1.10 -6.86
CA GLY A 49 3.29 -0.43 -6.62
C GLY A 49 3.83 -0.59 -5.20
N TYR A 50 3.75 -1.79 -4.61
CA TYR A 50 4.24 -2.06 -3.26
C TYR A 50 5.59 -2.78 -3.27
N THR A 51 6.31 -2.71 -2.16
CA THR A 51 7.52 -3.50 -1.88
C THR A 51 7.26 -4.45 -0.72
N THR A 52 7.67 -5.72 -0.82
CA THR A 52 7.63 -6.65 0.31
C THR A 52 8.76 -6.35 1.28
N LEU A 53 8.41 -6.06 2.54
CA LEU A 53 9.38 -5.82 3.62
C LEU A 53 9.79 -7.12 4.32
N ALA A 54 8.83 -8.03 4.52
CA ALA A 54 9.06 -9.29 5.19
C ALA A 54 8.05 -10.34 4.71
N ALA A 55 8.48 -11.60 4.65
CA ALA A 55 7.62 -12.76 4.47
C ALA A 55 8.20 -13.91 5.31
N ARG A 56 7.43 -14.45 6.23
CA ARG A 56 7.90 -15.49 7.16
C ARG A 56 6.77 -16.41 7.59
N GLN A 57 7.10 -17.67 7.84
CA GLN A 57 6.21 -18.59 8.52
C GLN A 57 6.25 -18.31 10.03
N THR A 58 5.10 -18.08 10.66
CA THR A 58 4.94 -18.02 12.12
C THR A 58 4.08 -19.20 12.59
N PRO A 59 4.03 -19.49 13.92
CA PRO A 59 3.12 -20.50 14.46
C PRO A 59 1.64 -20.22 14.15
N GLU A 60 1.27 -18.96 13.98
CA GLU A 60 -0.10 -18.51 13.68
C GLU A 60 -0.44 -18.56 12.19
N GLY A 61 0.56 -18.62 11.31
CA GLY A 61 0.35 -18.64 9.85
C GLY A 61 1.49 -18.00 9.07
N ALA A 62 1.31 -17.90 7.75
CA ALA A 62 2.24 -17.18 6.87
C ALA A 62 2.01 -15.66 7.02
N LEU A 63 2.97 -14.97 7.64
CA LEU A 63 2.94 -13.52 7.82
C LEU A 63 3.74 -12.83 6.71
N GLU A 64 3.09 -11.94 5.97
CA GLU A 64 3.70 -11.09 4.94
C GLU A 64 3.44 -9.62 5.25
N THR A 65 4.46 -8.77 5.18
CA THR A 65 4.35 -7.32 5.35
C THR A 65 4.84 -6.62 4.10
N ILE A 66 4.02 -5.71 3.57
CA ILE A 66 4.32 -4.90 2.40
C ILE A 66 4.28 -3.40 2.73
N ARG A 67 4.92 -2.60 1.88
CA ARG A 67 5.01 -1.15 2.02
C ARG A 67 4.59 -0.45 0.73
N TYR A 68 3.73 0.55 0.86
CA TYR A 68 3.41 1.50 -0.20
C TYR A 68 4.15 2.80 0.04
N GLU A 69 4.99 3.20 -0.91
CA GLU A 69 5.63 4.51 -0.91
C GLU A 69 4.60 5.61 -1.16
N ASN A 70 4.62 6.65 -0.34
CA ASN A 70 3.88 7.87 -0.58
C ASN A 70 4.88 9.01 -0.77
N ILE A 71 4.95 9.57 -1.98
CA ILE A 71 5.94 10.62 -2.30
C ILE A 71 5.67 11.92 -1.52
N MET A 72 4.40 12.16 -1.16
CA MET A 72 3.98 13.41 -0.51
C MET A 72 3.89 13.32 1.01
N GLU A 73 3.80 12.11 1.58
CA GLU A 73 3.59 11.89 3.02
C GLU A 73 4.38 10.65 3.49
N PHE A 74 3.95 10.05 4.60
CA PHE A 74 4.53 8.84 5.13
C PHE A 74 4.03 7.59 4.39
N PRO A 75 4.86 6.53 4.33
CA PRO A 75 4.49 5.30 3.66
C PRO A 75 3.47 4.51 4.49
N TYR A 76 2.72 3.64 3.80
CA TYR A 76 1.79 2.73 4.46
C TYR A 76 2.41 1.35 4.61
N ILE A 77 2.29 0.79 5.82
CA ILE A 77 2.68 -0.59 6.13
C ILE A 77 1.42 -1.42 6.22
N ILE A 78 1.42 -2.58 5.56
CA ILE A 78 0.28 -3.49 5.50
C ILE A 78 0.77 -4.90 5.77
N SER A 79 0.18 -5.58 6.75
CA SER A 79 0.51 -6.94 7.14
C SER A 79 -0.65 -7.91 6.87
N PHE A 80 -0.31 -9.06 6.31
CA PHE A 80 -1.23 -10.15 5.99
C PHE A 80 -0.85 -11.41 6.76
N LEU A 81 -1.83 -12.06 7.37
CA LEU A 81 -1.69 -13.41 7.92
C LEU A 81 -2.51 -14.37 7.06
N ASP A 82 -1.87 -15.41 6.52
CA ASP A 82 -2.48 -16.37 5.59
C ASP A 82 -3.22 -15.68 4.44
N GLY A 83 -2.64 -14.60 3.93
CA GLY A 83 -3.18 -13.81 2.81
C GLY A 83 -4.37 -12.90 3.17
N LYS A 84 -4.73 -12.75 4.44
CA LYS A 84 -5.77 -11.83 4.93
C LYS A 84 -5.18 -10.65 5.67
N LEU A 85 -5.71 -9.46 5.44
CA LEU A 85 -5.28 -8.23 6.07
C LEU A 85 -5.51 -8.31 7.59
N VAL A 86 -4.45 -8.18 8.38
CA VAL A 86 -4.53 -8.19 9.86
C VAL A 86 -4.15 -6.85 10.48
N GLU A 87 -3.37 -6.04 9.78
CA GLU A 87 -2.93 -4.73 10.27
C GLU A 87 -2.56 -3.82 9.11
N TRP A 88 -2.86 -2.53 9.24
CA TRP A 88 -2.28 -1.48 8.42
C TRP A 88 -2.10 -0.19 9.22
N TYR A 89 -1.02 0.54 8.94
CA TYR A 89 -0.75 1.82 9.58
C TYR A 89 0.13 2.73 8.71
N ILE A 90 0.15 4.01 9.05
CA ILE A 90 1.06 5.01 8.48
C ILE A 90 2.37 4.96 9.28
N ASP A 91 3.50 4.75 8.62
CA ASP A 91 4.82 4.69 9.28
C ASP A 91 5.35 6.11 9.53
N GLU A 92 4.71 6.80 10.46
CA GLU A 92 5.17 8.10 10.92
C GLU A 92 6.46 7.95 11.75
N PRO A 93 7.47 8.82 11.56
CA PRO A 93 8.64 8.83 12.41
C PRO A 93 8.18 9.00 13.85
N LYS A 94 8.52 8.05 14.72
CA LYS A 94 8.26 8.19 16.15
C LYS A 94 8.95 9.47 16.64
N THR A 95 8.17 10.52 16.93
CA THR A 95 8.69 11.67 17.67
C THR A 95 9.22 11.13 18.99
N GLN A 96 10.54 11.16 19.17
CA GLN A 96 11.14 10.78 20.44
C GLN A 96 10.47 11.66 21.53
N PRO A 97 9.94 11.08 22.62
CA PRO A 97 9.50 11.90 23.73
C PRO A 97 10.68 12.79 24.17
N PRO A 98 10.43 14.04 24.62
CA PRO A 98 11.49 14.92 25.06
C PRO A 98 12.40 14.17 26.02
N HIS A 99 13.70 14.14 25.73
CA HIS A 99 14.70 13.60 26.65
C HIS A 99 14.62 14.44 27.92
N HIS A 100 13.83 14.00 28.90
CA HIS A 100 13.92 14.53 30.25
C HIS A 100 15.30 14.14 30.75
N HIS A 101 16.24 15.08 30.69
CA HIS A 101 17.46 15.03 31.47
C HIS A 101 17.04 14.83 32.92
N ARG A 102 17.12 13.58 33.40
CA ARG A 102 17.03 13.25 34.81
C ARG A 102 18.25 13.88 35.47
N ASN A 103 18.11 15.12 35.90
CA ASN A 103 19.11 15.81 36.70
C ASN A 103 19.14 15.10 38.06
N GLY A 104 19.99 14.08 38.17
CA GLY A 104 20.25 13.39 39.41
C GLY A 104 21.02 14.32 40.33
N ASN A 105 20.30 15.06 41.18
CA ASN A 105 20.91 15.65 42.37
C ASN A 105 21.39 14.49 43.25
N PRO A 106 22.68 14.40 43.61
CA PRO A 106 23.08 13.58 44.73
C PRO A 106 22.58 14.29 45.99
N HIS A 107 21.63 13.67 46.69
CA HIS A 107 21.28 14.11 48.04
C HIS A 107 22.46 13.82 49.00
N PRO A 108 22.69 14.69 49.99
CA PRO A 108 23.85 14.65 50.90
C PRO A 108 23.85 13.45 51.85
#